data_AF-A0A9D6VZH0-F1
#
_entry.id   AF-A0A9D6VZH0-F1
#
_cell.length_a   1.000
_cell.length_b   1.000
_cell.length_c   1.000
_cell.angle_alpha   90.00
_cell.angle_beta   90.00
_cell.angle_gamma   90.00
#
_symmetry.space_group_name_H-M   'P 1'
#
loop_
_entity.id
_entity.type
_entity.pdbx_description
1 polymer ?
#
loop_
_entity_poly.entity_id
_entity_poly.type
_entity_poly.pdbx_seq_one_letter_code
_entity_poly.pdbx_strand_id
1 'polypeptide(L)' 'MIKCQNCGTENKDQWKFCLGCGSELPREQVAAAKRYATPTPPAGVPIPSGDGVPSPMGAAPVMPMPV' A
#
# COMPACT_ATOMS: atom_id res chain seq x y z
N MET A 1 -4.21 -1.67 -20.78
CA MET A 1 -2.88 -1.37 -20.21
C MET A 1 -2.81 0.15 -20.05
N ILE A 2 -2.28 0.64 -18.93
CA ILE A 2 -2.22 2.07 -18.60
C ILE A 2 -0.78 2.52 -18.32
N LYS A 3 -0.39 3.69 -18.83
CA LYS A 3 0.92 4.30 -18.52
C LYS A 3 0.81 5.27 -17.36
N CYS A 4 1.75 5.17 -16.43
CA CYS A 4 1.86 6.08 -15.29
C CYS A 4 2.21 7.49 -15.77
N GLN A 5 1.43 8.49 -15.39
CA GLN A 5 1.71 9.90 -15.72
C GLN A 5 2.88 10.50 -14.92
N ASN A 6 3.28 9.85 -13.82
CA ASN A 6 4.37 10.33 -12.96
C ASN A 6 5.75 9.81 -13.40
N CYS A 7 5.86 8.53 -13.78
CA CYS A 7 7.14 7.92 -14.15
C CYS A 7 7.16 7.22 -15.51
N GLY A 8 6.04 7.15 -16.24
CA GLY A 8 5.98 6.53 -17.57
C GLY A 8 5.89 5.00 -17.60
N THR A 9 5.98 4.33 -16.45
CA THR A 9 5.90 2.86 -16.36
C THR A 9 4.57 2.35 -16.91
N GLU A 10 4.61 1.26 -17.69
CA GLU A 10 3.42 0.56 -18.18
C GLU A 10 2.88 -0.39 -17.10
N ASN A 11 1.61 -0.24 -16.76
CA ASN A 11 0.93 -1.00 -15.71
C ASN A 11 -0.35 -1.64 -16.26
N LYS A 12 -0.84 -2.68 -15.58
CA LYS A 12 -2.15 -3.29 -15.90
C LYS A 12 -3.29 -2.41 -15.38
N ASP A 13 -4.42 -2.40 -16.08
CA ASP A 13 -5.59 -1.59 -15.75
C ASP A 13 -6.22 -2.00 -14.41
N GLN A 14 -5.95 -3.21 -13.91
CA GLN A 14 -6.46 -3.65 -12.61
C GLN A 14 -5.71 -3.04 -11.41
N TRP A 15 -4.60 -2.34 -11.64
CA TRP A 15 -3.74 -1.82 -10.58
C TRP A 15 -4.19 -0.43 -10.13
N LYS A 16 -4.18 -0.22 -8.81
CA LYS A 16 -4.59 1.05 -8.18
C LYS A 16 -3.42 2.03 -8.05
N PHE A 17 -2.19 1.51 -8.02
CA PHE A 17 -0.94 2.24 -7.85
C PHE A 17 0.10 1.75 -8.85
N CYS A 18 1.02 2.63 -9.24
CA CYS A 18 2.12 2.29 -10.13
C CYS A 18 3.18 1.44 -9.40
N LEU A 19 3.63 0.34 -10.01
CA LEU A 19 4.73 -0.48 -9.43
C LEU A 19 6.11 0.18 -9.53
N GLY A 20 6.27 1.18 -10.39
CA GLY A 20 7.54 1.90 -10.53
C GLY A 20 7.76 2.97 -9.47
N CYS A 21 6.74 3.81 -9.22
CA CYS A 21 6.88 4.97 -8.33
C CYS A 21 5.82 5.07 -7.22
N GLY A 22 4.83 4.18 -7.17
CA GLY A 22 3.78 4.19 -6.14
C GLY A 22 2.67 5.22 -6.32
N SER A 23 2.71 6.07 -7.35
CA SER A 23 1.65 7.05 -7.61
C SER A 23 0.31 6.36 -7.92
N GLU A 24 -0.81 6.93 -7.47
CA GLU A 24 -2.14 6.46 -7.86
C GLU A 24 -2.33 6.49 -9.38
N LEU A 25 -2.86 5.40 -9.92
CA LEU A 25 -3.23 5.31 -11.33
C LEU A 25 -4.67 5.79 -11.54
N PRO A 26 -5.00 6.40 -12.69
CA PRO A 26 -6.35 6.85 -13.02
C PRO A 26 -7.42 5.79 -12.75
N ARG A 27 -8.33 6.09 -11.82
CA ARG A 27 -9.35 5.16 -11.30
C ARG A 27 -10.53 4.94 -12.24
N GLU A 28 -10.74 5.78 -13.25
CA GLU A 28 -11.85 5.63 -14.22
C GLU A 28 -11.80 4.33 -15.02
N GLN A 29 -10.61 3.74 -15.19
CA GLN A 29 -10.47 2.44 -15.87
C GLN A 29 -10.68 1.25 -14.91
N VAL A 30 -10.72 1.50 -13.59
CA VAL A 30 -10.76 0.49 -12.53
C VAL A 30 -12.00 0.72 -11.66
N ALA A 31 -13.18 0.60 -12.27
CA ALA A 31 -14.49 0.55 -11.62
C ALA A 31 -14.64 1.40 -10.33
N ALA A 32 -15.10 2.65 -10.51
CA ALA A 32 -15.85 3.42 -9.52
C ALA A 32 -15.42 3.20 -8.06
N ALA A 33 -14.22 3.65 -7.71
CA ALA A 33 -13.86 3.81 -6.31
C ALA A 33 -14.74 4.93 -5.72
N LYS A 34 -15.94 4.55 -5.25
CA LYS A 34 -16.80 5.34 -4.38
C LYS A 34 -15.85 5.92 -3.33
N ARG A 35 -15.62 7.24 -3.38
CA ARG A 35 -14.76 7.88 -2.41
C ARG A 35 -15.35 7.51 -1.06
N TYR A 36 -14.57 6.78 -0.26
CA TYR A 36 -14.90 6.55 1.14
C TYR A 36 -14.84 7.93 1.80
N ALA A 37 -15.91 8.69 1.66
CA ALA A 37 -16.20 9.84 2.49
C ALA A 37 -16.70 9.27 3.82
N THR A 38 -15.80 8.62 4.55
CA THR A 38 -16.07 8.37 5.96
C THR A 38 -15.86 9.72 6.63
N PRO A 39 -16.88 10.35 7.24
CA PRO A 39 -16.64 11.50 8.07
C PRO A 39 -15.65 11.05 9.14
N THR A 40 -14.43 11.60 9.11
CA THR A 40 -13.47 11.34 10.16
C THR A 40 -14.08 11.87 11.44
N PRO A 41 -14.33 11.04 12.48
CA PRO A 41 -14.86 11.54 13.73
C PRO A 41 -13.91 12.62 14.26
N PRO A 42 -14.41 13.77 14.76
CA PRO A 42 -13.57 14.87 15.21
C PRO A 42 -12.71 14.49 16.44
N ALA A 43 -13.11 13.44 17.15
CA ALA A 43 -12.29 12.79 18.16
C ALA A 43 -11.48 11.69 17.47
N GLY A 44 -10.18 11.94 17.27
CA GLY A 44 -9.24 10.90 16.86
C GLY A 44 -9.42 9.66 17.74
N VAL A 45 -9.39 8.48 17.13
CA VAL A 45 -9.53 7.22 17.86
C VAL A 45 -8.41 7.18 18.91
N PRO A 46 -8.71 7.10 20.23
CA PRO A 46 -7.67 7.03 21.23
C PRO A 46 -6.84 5.78 20.95
N ILE A 47 -5.54 5.98 20.69
CA ILE A 47 -4.59 4.88 20.65
C ILE A 47 -4.49 4.39 22.10
N PRO A 48 -4.91 3.16 22.43
CA PRO A 48 -4.62 2.63 23.75
C PRO A 48 -3.10 2.64 23.91
N SER A 49 -2.61 3.37 24.90
CA SER A 49 -1.23 3.28 25.35
C SER A 49 -1.09 1.91 26.03
N GLY A 50 -0.93 0.89 25.21
CA GLY A 50 -0.78 -0.48 25.62
C GLY A 50 0.54 -1.01 25.08
N ASP A 51 1.54 -0.99 25.95
CA ASP A 51 2.76 -1.77 25.86
C ASP A 51 2.46 -3.20 25.36
N GLY A 52 2.82 -3.50 24.12
CA GLY A 52 2.68 -4.87 23.62
C GLY A 52 2.46 -4.99 22.13
N VAL A 53 3.31 -4.38 21.30
CA VAL A 53 3.60 -5.01 20.01
C VAL A 53 4.54 -6.17 20.35
N PRO A 54 4.12 -7.45 20.33
CA PRO A 54 5.11 -8.51 20.38
C PRO A 54 6.04 -8.29 19.19
N SER A 55 7.32 -8.03 19.49
CA SER A 55 8.35 -8.08 18.46
C SER A 55 8.17 -9.38 17.68
N PRO A 56 8.16 -9.35 16.32
CA PRO A 56 8.24 -10.59 15.57
C PRO A 56 9.55 -11.26 16.01
N MET A 57 9.43 -12.33 16.78
CA MET A 57 10.59 -13.09 17.24
C MET A 57 11.35 -13.57 16.01
N GLY A 58 12.57 -13.04 15.85
CA GLY A 58 13.68 -13.65 15.13
C GLY A 58 13.50 -13.79 13.62
N ALA A 59 14.03 -12.83 12.87
CA ALA A 59 14.60 -13.17 11.57
C ALA A 59 15.74 -14.16 11.80
N ALA A 60 15.54 -15.43 11.46
CA ALA A 60 16.62 -16.40 11.42
C ALA A 60 17.67 -15.95 10.39
N PRO A 61 18.98 -16.03 10.68
CA PRO A 61 20.00 -15.78 9.68
C PRO A 61 19.90 -16.86 8.60
N VAL A 62 19.65 -16.44 7.36
CA VAL A 62 19.80 -17.31 6.20
C VAL A 62 21.28 -17.66 6.09
N MET A 63 21.63 -18.94 6.30
CA MET A 63 22.99 -19.41 6.07
C MET A 63 23.24 -19.47 4.56
N PRO A 64 24.41 -19.04 4.06
CA PRO A 64 24.73 -19.19 2.65
C PRO A 64 24.88 -20.67 2.29
N MET A 65 24.28 -21.06 1.17
CA MET A 65 24.47 -22.39 0.59
C MET A 65 25.93 -22.52 0.12
N PRO A 66 26.65 -23.61 0.42
CA PRO A 66 27.97 -23.84 -0.17
C PRO A 66 27.85 -24.05 -1.67
N VAL A 67 28.84 -23.52 -2.41
CA VAL A 67 29.01 -23.60 -3.87
C VAL A 67 29.07 -25.03 -4.38
#